data_AF-A0A6U6R8F5-F1
#
_entry.id   AF-A0A6U6R8F5-F1
#
_cell.length_a   1.000
_cell.length_b   1.000
_cell.length_c   1.000
_cell.angle_alpha   90.00
_cell.angle_beta   90.00
_cell.angle_gamma   90.00
#
_symmetry.space_group_name_H-M   'P 1'
#
loop_
_entity.id
_entity.type
_entity.pdbx_description
1 polymer ?
#
loop_
_entity_poly.entity_id
_entity_poly.type
_entity_poly.pdbx_seq_one_letter_code
_entity_poly.pdbx_strand_id
1 'polypeptide(L)'
;MLLRAVALHLLCSIGFVSALNAQVQQATSLLADRRLCSPRRTLPQGDYSFLPDNGMACLEGSREYLNDVLSRLRKGPLSSMYAGSKVEALTCKNRKYGVGQCEDHCFRKLRVRMRLNPRDGAHMMKTEWDLFKVVATERGVPLGQVYDDYRDNCDPDHEWTFTE
;
A
#
# COMPACT_ATOMS: atom_id res chain seq x y z
N MET A 1 29.53 41.21 -44.30
CA MET A 1 28.13 40.72 -44.17
C MET A 1 28.10 39.22 -43.80
N LEU A 2 28.71 38.79 -42.69
CA LEU A 2 28.77 37.36 -42.33
C LEU A 2 28.57 37.04 -40.84
N LEU A 3 28.18 38.03 -40.01
CA LEU A 3 28.02 37.85 -38.56
C LEU A 3 26.56 37.72 -38.07
N ARG A 4 25.55 37.79 -38.95
CA ARG A 4 24.14 37.70 -38.55
C ARG A 4 23.50 36.31 -38.68
N ALA A 5 24.13 35.36 -39.36
CA ALA A 5 23.52 34.06 -39.65
C ALA A 5 23.74 32.99 -38.56
N VAL A 6 24.76 33.10 -37.71
CA VAL A 6 25.12 32.05 -36.73
C VAL A 6 24.27 32.15 -35.45
N ALA A 7 23.77 33.33 -35.09
CA ALA A 7 22.99 33.54 -33.87
C ALA A 7 21.59 32.88 -33.91
N LEU A 8 21.02 32.65 -35.10
CA LEU A 8 19.66 32.13 -35.25
C LEU A 8 19.58 30.59 -35.14
N HIS A 9 20.68 29.87 -35.36
CA HIS A 9 20.71 28.41 -35.20
C HIS A 9 20.94 27.94 -33.76
N LEU A 10 21.64 28.70 -32.92
CA LEU A 10 21.83 28.32 -31.51
C LEU A 10 20.54 28.43 -30.67
N LEU A 11 19.66 29.39 -30.98
CA LEU A 11 18.44 29.61 -30.20
C LEU A 11 17.37 28.53 -30.43
N CYS A 12 17.39 27.84 -31.58
CA CYS A 12 16.41 26.80 -31.90
C CYS A 12 16.70 25.49 -31.15
N SER A 13 17.99 25.14 -30.97
CA SER A 13 18.40 23.91 -30.27
C SER A 13 18.15 23.96 -28.76
N ILE A 14 18.22 25.15 -28.14
CA ILE A 14 18.03 25.30 -26.68
C ILE A 14 16.53 25.19 -26.30
N GLY A 15 15.63 25.68 -27.15
CA GLY A 15 14.18 25.59 -26.93
C GLY A 15 13.65 24.14 -26.97
N PHE A 16 14.21 23.31 -27.85
CA PHE A 16 13.78 21.91 -28.01
C PHE A 16 14.18 21.04 -26.80
N VAL A 17 15.37 21.24 -26.24
CA VAL A 17 15.84 20.52 -25.04
C VAL A 17 14.99 20.87 -23.81
N SER A 18 14.59 22.13 -23.65
CA SER A 18 13.74 22.56 -22.52
C SER A 18 12.33 21.97 -22.59
N ALA A 19 11.73 21.89 -23.79
CA ALA A 19 10.39 21.33 -23.97
C ALA A 19 10.34 19.82 -23.71
N LEU A 20 11.36 19.08 -24.16
CA LEU A 20 11.50 17.64 -23.87
C LEU A 20 11.70 17.38 -22.37
N ASN A 21 12.49 18.21 -21.69
CA ASN A 21 12.71 18.06 -20.25
C ASN A 21 11.43 18.32 -19.44
N ALA A 22 10.63 19.31 -19.84
CA ALA A 22 9.35 19.61 -19.20
C ALA A 22 8.30 18.48 -19.40
N GLN A 23 8.26 17.86 -20.58
CA GLN A 23 7.38 16.71 -20.85
C GLN A 23 7.79 15.46 -20.07
N VAL A 24 9.10 15.20 -19.91
CA VAL A 24 9.61 14.10 -19.07
C VAL A 24 9.30 14.34 -17.59
N GLN A 25 9.40 15.58 -17.11
CA GLN A 25 9.02 15.97 -15.74
C GLN A 25 7.51 15.85 -15.50
N GLN A 26 6.67 16.20 -16.49
CA GLN A 26 5.20 16.01 -16.38
C GLN A 26 4.81 14.52 -16.40
N ALA A 27 5.42 13.71 -17.27
CA ALA A 27 5.13 12.27 -17.34
C ALA A 27 5.57 11.51 -16.07
N THR A 28 6.68 11.91 -15.43
CA THR A 28 7.10 11.35 -14.14
C THR A 28 6.19 11.77 -12.98
N SER A 29 5.61 12.97 -13.02
CA SER A 29 4.63 13.42 -12.02
C SER A 29 3.30 12.66 -12.08
N LEU A 30 2.83 12.29 -13.28
CA LEU A 30 1.57 11.55 -13.47
C LEU A 30 1.66 10.09 -13.04
N LEU A 31 2.85 9.47 -13.12
CA LEU A 31 3.09 8.14 -12.55
C LEU A 31 3.27 8.17 -11.03
N ALA A 32 3.74 9.29 -10.47
CA ALA A 32 3.90 9.46 -9.02
C ALA A 32 2.56 9.68 -8.28
N ASP A 33 1.51 10.10 -8.98
CA ASP A 33 0.20 10.44 -8.39
C ASP A 33 -0.92 9.46 -8.75
N ARG A 34 -0.59 8.21 -9.14
CA ARG A 34 -1.55 7.09 -9.03
C ARG A 34 -1.71 6.72 -7.57
N ARG A 35 -2.40 7.59 -6.82
CA ARG A 35 -2.90 7.29 -5.49
C ARG A 35 -3.94 6.19 -5.63
N LEU A 36 -3.54 4.93 -5.43
CA LEU A 36 -4.47 3.81 -5.27
C LEU A 36 -5.53 4.09 -4.18
N CYS A 37 -5.24 5.02 -3.28
CA CYS A 37 -6.07 5.44 -2.17
C CYS A 37 -5.64 6.85 -1.73
N SER A 38 -6.61 7.67 -1.35
CA SER A 38 -6.36 8.97 -0.72
C SER A 38 -6.45 8.79 0.79
N PRO A 39 -5.38 9.02 1.56
CA PRO A 39 -5.46 8.92 3.01
C PRO A 39 -6.46 9.96 3.52
N ARG A 40 -7.52 9.50 4.21
CA ARG A 40 -8.53 10.39 4.82
C ARG A 40 -7.96 11.16 6.02
N ARG A 41 -6.87 10.65 6.61
CA ARG A 41 -6.23 11.18 7.81
C ARG A 41 -4.71 11.24 7.63
N THR A 42 -4.07 12.21 8.28
CA THR A 42 -2.62 12.21 8.46
C THR A 42 -2.28 11.08 9.44
N LEU A 43 -1.82 9.95 8.89
CA LEU A 43 -1.37 8.83 9.72
C LEU A 43 -0.07 9.21 10.44
N PRO A 44 0.13 8.78 11.70
CA PRO A 44 1.40 8.96 12.41
C PRO A 44 2.59 8.50 11.56
N GLN A 45 3.74 9.15 11.71
CA GLN A 45 4.97 8.58 11.16
C GLN A 45 5.27 7.25 11.88
N GLY A 46 5.83 6.30 11.14
CA GLY A 46 6.16 4.98 11.65
C GLY A 46 7.50 4.55 11.07
N ASP A 47 8.45 4.23 11.94
CA ASP A 47 9.76 3.70 11.57
C ASP A 47 9.79 2.17 11.60
N TYR A 48 8.64 1.54 11.87
CA TYR A 48 8.46 0.11 11.95
C TYR A 48 7.47 -0.38 10.92
N SER A 49 7.63 -1.62 10.50
CA SER A 49 6.67 -2.30 9.64
C SER A 49 6.78 -3.82 9.76
N PHE A 50 5.72 -4.51 9.34
CA PHE A 50 5.74 -5.94 9.08
C PHE A 50 5.13 -6.25 7.70
N LEU A 51 5.43 -7.44 7.21
CA LEU A 51 4.89 -7.97 5.95
C LEU A 51 4.01 -9.18 6.28
N PRO A 52 2.83 -9.33 5.67
CA PRO A 52 2.17 -10.62 5.61
C PRO A 52 3.07 -11.63 4.87
N ASP A 53 2.87 -12.91 5.13
CA ASP A 53 3.70 -14.00 4.60
C ASP A 53 3.66 -14.09 3.07
N ASN A 54 2.58 -13.57 2.45
CA ASN A 54 2.47 -13.48 0.99
C ASN A 54 3.31 -12.33 0.37
N GLY A 55 3.86 -11.42 1.18
CA GLY A 55 4.70 -10.30 0.73
C GLY A 55 3.99 -9.29 -0.18
N MET A 56 2.65 -9.24 -0.16
CA MET A 56 1.87 -8.41 -1.08
C MET A 56 1.74 -6.96 -0.60
N ALA A 57 1.61 -6.81 0.72
CA ALA A 57 1.44 -5.53 1.39
C ALA A 57 2.56 -5.33 2.41
N CYS A 58 2.75 -4.09 2.80
CA CYS A 58 3.57 -3.69 3.92
C CYS A 58 2.75 -2.76 4.81
N LEU A 59 2.73 -3.08 6.11
CA LEU A 59 1.96 -2.37 7.12
C LEU A 59 2.93 -1.62 8.03
N GLU A 60 2.81 -0.29 8.07
CA GLU A 60 3.73 0.63 8.76
C GLU A 60 2.99 1.42 9.85
N GLY A 61 3.68 1.65 10.97
CA GLY A 61 3.11 2.32 12.15
C GLY A 61 4.12 2.40 13.31
N SER A 62 3.64 2.73 14.51
CA SER A 62 4.47 2.66 15.73
C SER A 62 4.71 1.21 16.15
N ARG A 63 5.84 0.93 16.80
CA ARG A 63 6.22 -0.43 17.19
C ARG A 63 5.16 -1.09 18.08
N GLU A 64 4.67 -0.37 19.08
CA GLU A 64 3.71 -0.86 20.07
C GLU A 64 2.40 -1.25 19.39
N TYR A 65 1.90 -0.38 18.51
CA TYR A 65 0.66 -0.62 17.78
C TYR A 65 0.80 -1.77 16.79
N LEU A 66 1.92 -1.86 16.05
CA LEU A 66 2.15 -2.97 15.13
C LEU A 66 2.23 -4.33 15.84
N ASN A 67 2.82 -4.40 17.03
CA ASN A 67 2.86 -5.63 17.81
C ASN A 67 1.46 -6.06 18.26
N ASP A 68 0.64 -5.11 18.70
CA ASP A 68 -0.75 -5.35 19.09
C ASP A 68 -1.58 -5.85 17.90
N VAL A 69 -1.54 -5.12 16.77
CA VAL A 69 -2.21 -5.51 15.51
C VAL A 69 -1.78 -6.91 15.08
N LEU A 70 -0.48 -7.18 15.02
CA LEU A 70 0.03 -8.50 14.61
C LEU A 70 -0.41 -9.61 15.56
N SER A 71 -0.52 -9.33 16.87
CA SER A 71 -1.08 -10.27 17.84
C SER A 71 -2.55 -10.59 17.55
N ARG A 72 -3.37 -9.57 17.27
CA ARG A 72 -4.80 -9.72 16.93
C ARG A 72 -4.99 -10.51 15.62
N LEU A 73 -4.25 -10.16 14.58
CA LEU A 73 -4.28 -10.85 13.28
C LEU A 73 -3.92 -12.33 13.39
N ARG A 74 -2.94 -12.68 14.23
CA ARG A 74 -2.52 -14.07 14.48
C ARG A 74 -3.53 -14.91 15.25
N LYS A 75 -4.41 -14.28 16.02
CA LYS A 75 -5.49 -14.97 16.75
C LYS A 75 -6.74 -15.12 15.89
N GLY A 76 -6.93 -14.23 14.91
CA GLY A 76 -8.10 -14.18 14.05
C GLY A 76 -8.09 -15.15 12.86
N PRO A 77 -9.10 -15.03 11.98
CA PRO A 77 -9.22 -15.82 10.76
C PRO A 77 -8.06 -15.67 9.77
N LEU A 78 -7.31 -14.57 9.83
CA LEU A 78 -6.17 -14.32 8.93
C LEU A 78 -4.84 -14.92 9.44
N SER A 79 -4.86 -15.71 10.51
CA SER A 79 -3.65 -16.16 11.21
C SER A 79 -2.61 -16.82 10.31
N SER A 80 -3.02 -17.63 9.34
CA SER A 80 -2.13 -18.33 8.40
C SER A 80 -1.38 -17.41 7.45
N MET A 81 -1.87 -16.18 7.24
CA MET A 81 -1.21 -15.16 6.42
C MET A 81 -0.18 -14.34 7.22
N TYR A 82 -0.17 -14.47 8.54
CA TYR A 82 0.70 -13.70 9.44
C TYR A 82 1.54 -14.58 10.36
N ALA A 83 1.68 -15.87 10.04
CA ALA A 83 2.40 -16.82 10.88
C ALA A 83 3.89 -16.45 10.96
N GLY A 84 4.52 -16.18 9.82
CA GLY A 84 5.92 -15.80 9.69
C GLY A 84 6.23 -14.32 9.89
N SER A 85 5.22 -13.45 9.86
CA SER A 85 5.35 -11.99 9.97
C SER A 85 6.09 -11.51 11.23
N LYS A 86 6.91 -10.48 11.11
CA LYS A 86 7.62 -9.87 12.24
C LYS A 86 7.64 -8.35 12.11
N VAL A 87 7.47 -7.66 13.24
CA VAL A 87 7.67 -6.21 13.31
C VAL A 87 9.16 -5.92 13.32
N GLU A 88 9.63 -5.15 12.35
CA GLU A 88 11.03 -4.75 12.24
C GLU A 88 11.14 -3.23 12.13
N ALA A 89 12.29 -2.69 12.57
CA ALA A 89 12.61 -1.25 12.53
C ALA A 89 12.99 -0.79 11.12
N LEU A 90 12.05 -0.94 10.18
CA LEU A 90 12.17 -0.59 8.78
C LEU A 90 10.86 0.07 8.31
N THR A 91 10.94 1.12 7.51
CA THR A 91 9.77 1.67 6.81
C THR A 91 9.39 0.83 5.59
N CYS A 92 8.12 0.85 5.20
CA CYS A 92 7.64 0.23 3.97
C CYS A 92 8.33 0.79 2.73
N LYS A 93 8.65 2.09 2.73
CA LYS A 93 9.46 2.72 1.68
C LYS A 93 10.82 2.05 1.55
N ASN A 94 11.51 1.81 2.68
CA ASN A 94 12.82 1.16 2.69
C ASN A 94 12.73 -0.31 2.24
N ARG A 95 11.60 -0.99 2.51
CA ARG A 95 11.27 -2.33 2.00
C ARG A 95 10.84 -2.37 0.53
N LYS A 96 10.86 -1.23 -0.19
CA LYS A 96 10.46 -1.09 -1.61
C LYS A 96 8.95 -1.25 -1.86
N TYR A 97 8.12 -0.95 -0.86
CA TYR A 97 6.67 -0.81 -1.01
C TYR A 97 6.33 0.67 -1.20
N GLY A 98 6.23 1.08 -2.47
CA GLY A 98 6.06 2.48 -2.86
C GLY A 98 4.65 2.84 -3.32
N VAL A 99 3.75 1.87 -3.49
CA VAL A 99 2.45 2.10 -4.13
C VAL A 99 1.35 2.21 -3.10
N GLY A 100 0.55 3.27 -3.20
CA GLY A 100 -0.51 3.55 -2.24
C GLY A 100 0.03 4.03 -0.88
N GLN A 101 -0.82 4.77 -0.19
CA GLN A 101 -0.70 5.09 1.23
C GLN A 101 -2.08 4.96 1.83
N CYS A 102 -2.55 3.72 1.91
CA CYS A 102 -3.93 3.46 2.29
C CYS A 102 -4.00 3.41 3.80
N GLU A 103 -5.02 4.07 4.35
CA GLU A 103 -5.47 3.76 5.69
C GLU A 103 -6.16 2.40 5.65
N ASP A 104 -5.86 1.55 6.61
CA ASP A 104 -6.58 0.29 6.77
C ASP A 104 -7.95 0.55 7.42
N HIS A 105 -9.00 -0.09 6.91
CA HIS A 105 -10.36 0.11 7.43
C HIS A 105 -10.55 -0.48 8.83
N CYS A 106 -9.86 -1.58 9.13
CA CYS A 106 -9.91 -2.32 10.39
C CYS A 106 -8.92 -1.74 11.41
N PHE A 107 -7.73 -1.33 10.96
CA PHE A 107 -6.65 -0.82 11.80
C PHE A 107 -6.28 0.63 11.43
N ARG A 108 -7.02 1.59 11.97
CA ARG A 108 -7.05 2.99 11.52
C ARG A 108 -5.71 3.72 11.63
N LYS A 109 -4.77 3.21 12.42
CA LYS A 109 -3.44 3.84 12.59
C LYS A 109 -2.36 3.16 11.73
N LEU A 110 -2.72 2.18 10.91
CA LEU A 110 -1.81 1.57 9.94
C LEU A 110 -1.74 2.36 8.65
N ARG A 111 -0.52 2.50 8.15
CA ARG A 111 -0.27 2.86 6.77
C ARG A 111 0.02 1.59 5.98
N VAL A 112 -0.85 1.27 5.02
CA VAL A 112 -0.66 0.13 4.12
C VAL A 112 -0.07 0.62 2.81
N ARG A 113 1.01 -0.03 2.38
CA ARG A 113 1.65 0.19 1.08
C ARG A 113 1.76 -1.13 0.34
N MET A 114 1.52 -1.09 -0.95
CA MET A 114 1.65 -2.23 -1.85
C MET A 114 2.98 -2.16 -2.60
N ARG A 115 3.48 -3.32 -3.01
CA ARG A 115 4.61 -3.41 -3.93
C ARG A 115 4.11 -3.24 -5.36
N LEU A 116 4.84 -2.49 -6.19
CA LEU A 116 4.61 -2.49 -7.64
C LEU A 116 5.33 -3.70 -8.24
N ASN A 117 4.60 -4.79 -8.43
CA ASN A 117 5.13 -5.94 -9.16
C ASN A 117 4.06 -6.47 -10.11
N PRO A 118 4.32 -6.51 -11.43
CA PRO A 118 3.37 -7.04 -12.41
C PRO A 118 2.94 -8.48 -12.12
N ARG A 119 3.79 -9.28 -11.45
CA ARG A 119 3.46 -10.65 -11.04
C ARG A 119 2.50 -10.72 -9.86
N ASP A 120 2.49 -9.68 -9.02
CA ASP A 120 1.63 -9.64 -7.84
C ASP A 120 0.15 -9.54 -8.24
N GLY A 121 -0.18 -8.93 -9.38
CA GLY A 121 -1.56 -8.82 -9.87
C GLY A 121 -2.30 -10.16 -10.06
N ALA A 122 -1.59 -11.21 -10.47
CA ALA A 122 -2.15 -12.57 -10.55
C ALA A 122 -2.28 -13.24 -9.17
N HIS A 123 -1.43 -12.85 -8.20
CA HIS A 123 -1.46 -13.33 -6.82
C HIS A 123 -2.39 -12.53 -5.91
N MET A 124 -2.84 -11.35 -6.34
CA MET A 124 -3.95 -10.60 -5.73
C MET A 124 -5.25 -11.43 -5.71
N MET A 125 -5.32 -12.53 -6.46
CA MET A 125 -6.46 -13.47 -6.50
C MET A 125 -6.52 -14.46 -5.33
N LYS A 126 -5.63 -14.37 -4.34
CA LYS A 126 -5.86 -14.94 -3.00
C LYS A 126 -6.06 -13.79 -2.02
N THR A 127 -7.23 -13.18 -2.13
CA THR A 127 -7.65 -12.06 -1.29
C THR A 127 -7.87 -12.53 0.15
N GLU A 128 -7.96 -11.58 1.09
CA GLU A 128 -8.46 -11.86 2.45
C GLU A 128 -9.79 -12.62 2.40
N TRP A 129 -10.65 -12.30 1.41
CA TRP A 129 -11.92 -12.96 1.19
C TRP A 129 -11.79 -14.44 0.84
N ASP A 130 -10.79 -14.82 0.05
CA ASP A 130 -10.55 -16.23 -0.29
C ASP A 130 -10.06 -17.00 0.94
N LEU A 131 -9.26 -16.36 1.80
CA LEU A 131 -8.88 -16.96 3.08
C LEU A 131 -10.09 -17.14 4.00
N PHE A 132 -11.00 -16.17 4.06
CA PHE A 132 -12.23 -16.32 4.84
C PHE A 132 -13.10 -17.49 4.37
N LYS A 133 -13.19 -17.73 3.05
CA LYS A 133 -13.91 -18.90 2.51
C LYS A 133 -13.26 -20.22 2.93
N VAL A 134 -11.93 -20.30 2.88
CA VAL A 134 -11.18 -21.49 3.32
C VAL A 134 -11.44 -21.74 4.79
N VAL A 135 -11.28 -20.72 5.64
CA VAL A 135 -11.50 -20.82 7.09
C VAL A 135 -12.95 -21.18 7.43
N ALA A 136 -13.93 -20.62 6.71
CA ALA A 136 -15.34 -20.96 6.89
C ALA A 136 -15.60 -22.44 6.59
N THR A 137 -15.01 -22.95 5.50
CA THR A 137 -15.10 -24.35 5.10
C THR A 137 -14.43 -25.27 6.13
N GLU A 138 -13.21 -24.95 6.55
CA GLU A 138 -12.43 -25.75 7.53
C GLU A 138 -13.10 -25.82 8.91
N ARG A 139 -13.69 -24.71 9.36
CA ARG A 139 -14.39 -24.63 10.66
C ARG A 139 -15.83 -25.14 10.60
N GLY A 140 -16.40 -25.33 9.42
CA GLY A 140 -17.81 -25.70 9.25
C GLY A 140 -18.78 -24.61 9.74
N VAL A 141 -18.43 -23.33 9.56
CA VAL A 141 -19.25 -22.18 9.99
C VAL A 141 -19.63 -21.29 8.79
N PRO A 142 -20.70 -20.47 8.90
CA PRO A 142 -21.05 -19.52 7.86
C PRO A 142 -19.92 -18.50 7.60
N LEU A 143 -19.74 -18.09 6.34
CA LEU A 143 -18.75 -17.08 5.96
C LEU A 143 -18.92 -15.76 6.72
N GLY A 144 -20.18 -15.36 6.99
CA GLY A 144 -20.49 -14.17 7.78
C GLY A 144 -19.91 -14.23 9.19
N GLN A 145 -19.94 -15.39 9.84
CA GLN A 145 -19.36 -15.56 11.17
C GLN A 145 -17.83 -15.41 11.14
N VAL A 146 -17.15 -15.92 10.11
CA VAL A 146 -15.69 -15.71 9.96
C VAL A 146 -15.37 -14.23 9.76
N TYR A 147 -16.22 -13.52 9.01
CA TYR A 147 -16.05 -12.09 8.84
C TYR A 147 -16.26 -11.35 10.16
N ASP A 148 -17.28 -11.70 10.95
CA ASP A 148 -17.50 -11.11 12.28
C ASP A 148 -16.34 -11.40 13.25
N ASP A 149 -15.81 -12.63 13.29
CA ASP A 149 -14.60 -12.97 14.05
C ASP A 149 -13.40 -12.10 13.66
N TYR A 150 -13.26 -11.77 12.36
CA TYR A 150 -12.23 -10.84 11.90
C TYR A 150 -12.50 -9.41 12.39
N ARG A 151 -13.76 -8.94 12.33
CA ARG A 151 -14.16 -7.60 12.77
C ARG A 151 -13.92 -7.38 14.26
N ASP A 152 -14.11 -8.40 15.08
CA ASP A 152 -13.84 -8.35 16.53
C ASP A 152 -12.36 -8.11 16.85
N ASN A 153 -11.46 -8.33 15.88
CA ASN A 153 -10.03 -8.04 16.01
C ASN A 153 -9.65 -6.62 15.55
N CYS A 154 -10.57 -5.83 15.00
CA CYS A 154 -10.30 -4.48 14.53
C CYS A 154 -10.18 -3.45 15.66
N ASP A 155 -9.67 -2.26 15.34
CA ASP A 155 -9.65 -1.16 16.31
C ASP A 155 -11.08 -0.77 16.72
N PRO A 156 -11.33 -0.31 17.96
CA PRO A 156 -12.67 0.05 18.40
C PRO A 156 -13.35 1.17 17.57
N ASP A 157 -12.55 2.01 16.89
CA ASP A 157 -12.99 3.11 16.04
C ASP A 157 -12.94 2.78 14.53
N HIS A 158 -12.94 1.49 14.16
CA HIS A 158 -13.04 1.06 12.77
C HIS A 158 -14.35 1.55 12.12
N GLU A 159 -14.32 1.85 10.82
CA GLU A 159 -15.53 2.26 10.07
C GLU A 159 -15.86 1.19 9.03
N TRP A 160 -17.04 0.57 9.16
CA TRP A 160 -17.57 -0.39 8.19
C TRP A 160 -18.59 0.21 7.23
N THR A 161 -18.59 1.53 7.03
CA THR A 161 -19.53 2.14 6.09
C THR A 161 -19.09 1.81 4.65
N PHE A 162 -19.47 0.63 4.18
CA PHE A 162 -19.84 0.46 2.79
C PHE A 162 -21.13 1.26 2.62
N THR A 163 -21.02 2.55 2.31
CA THR A 163 -22.15 3.24 1.68
C THR A 163 -22.36 2.53 0.35
N GLU A 164 -23.45 1.77 0.26
CA GLU A 164 -23.96 1.13 -0.96
C GLU A 164 -24.03 2.10 -2.14
#